data_AF-A0A845HFH1-F1
#
_entry.id   AF-A0A845HFH1-F1
#
_cell.length_a   1.000
_cell.length_b   1.000
_cell.length_c   1.000
_cell.angle_alpha   90.00
_cell.angle_beta   90.00
_cell.angle_gamma   90.00
#
_symmetry.space_group_name_H-M   'P 1'
#
loop_
_entity.id
_entity.type
_entity.pdbx_description
1 polymer ?
#
loop_
_entity_poly.entity_id
_entity_poly.type
_entity_poly.pdbx_seq_one_letter_code
_entity_poly.pdbx_strand_id
1 'polypeptide(L)'
;MKFLPVAGLCLSVLLASPVRADETCNSPYMANLIKGQEDYVHVWTLGIKGIGDGRDKLVTIDVNPASPKYGKVIHSLSVQGHGDAHHFGFTEDRKYLWAGRLEDSKIFVFDVGTDPAHPKLVKTIDNVAAKTGFVGPHTFYALPGRMLVGFLSNSRDKGGATGIAVYNNKGDVVASYPNPTGKIGDVQGDGYGYDVAINPARNAMLTSSFTGYNNYRTDLDKLIKDPAAMQKFGNTMVLWDFKAMLPLQIFSTPGAPLEVRWSQAPGDNWAITATALTSKLWLVRPDANGRWQARDVGPIGDPASTPLPVDMSIRADGKGLWVNTFMDGKTRLFDLSNPEAPRQVYEKVTGKHVNMISQSWDGKRLYITTSLLEHWDLGNDDHFIKLYTWDGHELSEQWKIDFYKEKLGRPHHMKFSAKPAPNVASLR
;
A
#
# COMPACT_ATOMS: atom_id res chain seq x y z
N MET A 1 -54.54 -52.79 7.86
CA MET A 1 -54.03 -51.40 7.77
C MET A 1 -53.32 -51.22 6.42
N LYS A 2 -53.19 -49.99 5.91
CA LYS A 2 -52.49 -49.73 4.62
C LYS A 2 -50.99 -49.51 4.86
N PHE A 3 -50.16 -50.06 3.97
CA PHE A 3 -48.73 -49.75 3.90
C PHE A 3 -48.51 -48.36 3.28
N LEU A 4 -47.47 -47.65 3.71
CA LEU A 4 -46.86 -46.53 2.97
C LEU A 4 -45.36 -46.85 2.74
N PRO A 5 -44.78 -46.42 1.61
CA PRO A 5 -43.40 -46.76 1.25
C PRO A 5 -42.37 -45.81 1.88
N VAL A 6 -41.11 -46.29 1.96
CA VAL A 6 -39.95 -45.47 2.33
C VAL A 6 -39.59 -44.54 1.18
N ALA A 7 -39.60 -43.23 1.42
CA ALA A 7 -39.01 -42.24 0.53
C ALA A 7 -37.56 -41.95 0.96
N GLY A 8 -36.59 -42.21 0.08
CA GLY A 8 -35.17 -41.97 0.36
C GLY A 8 -34.85 -40.47 0.38
N LEU A 9 -34.44 -39.95 1.53
CA LEU A 9 -33.97 -38.57 1.65
C LEU A 9 -32.52 -38.47 1.15
N CYS A 10 -32.33 -38.08 -0.12
CA CYS A 10 -31.01 -37.77 -0.66
C CYS A 10 -30.43 -36.55 0.05
N LEU A 11 -29.56 -36.79 1.04
CA LEU A 11 -28.87 -35.75 1.78
C LEU A 11 -27.79 -35.10 0.89
N SER A 12 -28.16 -34.05 0.16
CA SER A 12 -27.24 -33.25 -0.62
C SER A 12 -26.26 -32.50 0.30
N VAL A 13 -25.10 -33.12 0.54
CA VAL A 13 -24.01 -32.50 1.29
C VAL A 13 -23.45 -31.33 0.47
N LEU A 14 -24.01 -30.14 0.72
CA LEU A 14 -23.45 -28.87 0.29
C LEU A 14 -22.11 -28.67 1.00
N LEU A 15 -21.04 -29.14 0.36
CA LEU A 15 -19.67 -28.82 0.73
C LEU A 15 -19.47 -27.30 0.61
N ALA A 16 -19.59 -26.60 1.74
CA ALA A 16 -19.32 -25.18 1.81
C ALA A 16 -17.83 -24.92 1.54
N SER A 17 -17.52 -24.48 0.32
CA SER A 17 -16.17 -24.09 -0.10
C SER A 17 -15.56 -23.09 0.89
N PRO A 18 -14.32 -23.28 1.38
CA PRO A 18 -13.75 -22.48 2.47
C PRO A 18 -13.42 -21.04 2.05
N VAL A 19 -14.06 -20.05 2.69
CA VAL A 19 -13.93 -18.60 2.38
C VAL A 19 -13.02 -17.86 3.40
N ARG A 20 -12.04 -17.08 2.91
CA ARG A 20 -11.32 -15.92 3.56
C ARG A 20 -11.22 -14.78 2.53
N ALA A 21 -10.17 -14.01 2.15
CA ALA A 21 -8.73 -13.77 2.43
C ALA A 21 -8.32 -12.44 1.70
N ASP A 22 -7.11 -11.84 1.66
CA ASP A 22 -6.96 -10.48 1.02
C ASP A 22 -5.63 -10.12 0.31
N GLU A 23 -5.51 -8.90 -0.21
CA GLU A 23 -4.19 -8.28 -0.36
C GLU A 23 -3.51 -8.18 1.02
N THR A 24 -2.32 -8.75 1.15
CA THR A 24 -1.60 -8.93 2.42
C THR A 24 -1.06 -7.64 3.04
N CYS A 25 -1.08 -6.55 2.28
CA CYS A 25 -0.62 -5.22 2.71
C CYS A 25 -1.77 -4.30 3.17
N ASN A 26 -3.02 -4.82 3.22
CA ASN A 26 -4.17 -4.10 3.75
C ASN A 26 -4.23 -4.11 5.29
N SER A 27 -5.08 -3.25 5.85
CA SER A 27 -5.31 -3.19 7.30
C SER A 27 -5.96 -4.48 7.83
N PRO A 28 -5.48 -5.04 8.95
CA PRO A 28 -6.05 -6.22 9.59
C PRO A 28 -7.44 -5.98 10.21
N TYR A 29 -7.96 -4.75 10.17
CA TYR A 29 -9.32 -4.40 10.60
C TYR A 29 -10.37 -4.51 9.49
N MET A 30 -9.97 -4.80 8.24
CA MET A 30 -10.89 -4.90 7.11
C MET A 30 -11.73 -6.19 7.14
N ALA A 31 -12.98 -6.07 6.71
CA ALA A 31 -13.92 -7.16 6.49
C ALA A 31 -14.00 -7.52 4.99
N ASN A 32 -14.94 -8.40 4.61
CA ASN A 32 -15.28 -8.72 3.21
C ASN A 32 -14.07 -9.13 2.34
N LEU A 33 -13.15 -9.87 2.96
CA LEU A 33 -11.90 -10.32 2.38
C LEU A 33 -12.18 -11.21 1.14
N ILE A 34 -11.43 -11.00 0.05
CA ILE A 34 -11.44 -11.75 -1.23
C ILE A 34 -10.75 -13.13 -1.14
N LYS A 35 -11.55 -14.22 -1.08
CA LYS A 35 -11.23 -15.63 -1.45
C LYS A 35 -9.87 -15.85 -2.11
N GLY A 36 -9.92 -16.15 -3.40
CA GLY A 36 -8.75 -16.45 -4.21
C GLY A 36 -8.66 -15.37 -5.26
N GLN A 37 -9.43 -15.54 -6.32
CA GLN A 37 -9.50 -14.60 -7.43
C GLN A 37 -10.29 -13.34 -7.06
N GLU A 38 -9.60 -12.22 -7.07
CA GLU A 38 -10.15 -10.86 -7.20
C GLU A 38 -10.84 -10.66 -8.56
N ASP A 39 -11.94 -9.90 -8.61
CA ASP A 39 -12.60 -9.59 -9.88
C ASP A 39 -12.03 -8.34 -10.54
N TYR A 40 -11.59 -7.36 -9.73
CA TYR A 40 -11.14 -6.07 -10.22
C TYR A 40 -9.88 -5.59 -9.50
N VAL A 41 -9.01 -4.93 -10.26
CA VAL A 41 -7.98 -4.05 -9.70
C VAL A 41 -8.40 -2.61 -9.96
N HIS A 42 -8.53 -1.85 -8.88
CA HIS A 42 -8.55 -0.39 -8.94
C HIS A 42 -7.12 0.13 -8.92
N VAL A 43 -6.83 1.15 -9.71
CA VAL A 43 -5.51 1.80 -9.80
C VAL A 43 -5.68 3.31 -9.64
N TRP A 44 -5.05 3.89 -8.63
CA TRP A 44 -5.00 5.34 -8.49
C TRP A 44 -3.91 5.89 -9.42
N THR A 45 -4.27 6.87 -10.24
CA THR A 45 -3.53 7.22 -11.46
C THR A 45 -3.32 8.72 -11.56
N LEU A 46 -2.06 9.13 -11.64
CA LEU A 46 -1.61 10.51 -11.85
C LEU A 46 -1.92 10.98 -13.27
N GLY A 47 -2.63 12.10 -13.40
CA GLY A 47 -2.91 12.73 -14.69
C GLY A 47 -1.67 13.40 -15.30
N ILE A 48 -1.46 13.24 -16.61
CA ILE A 48 -0.43 14.00 -17.35
C ILE A 48 -1.10 14.96 -18.33
N LYS A 49 -0.74 16.24 -18.25
CA LYS A 49 -1.19 17.28 -19.19
C LYS A 49 -0.86 16.88 -20.65
N GLY A 50 -1.91 16.66 -21.44
CA GLY A 50 -1.82 16.24 -22.84
C GLY A 50 -2.06 14.73 -23.09
N ILE A 51 -2.12 13.91 -22.03
CA ILE A 51 -2.52 12.50 -22.11
C ILE A 51 -3.96 12.36 -21.60
N GLY A 52 -4.86 11.98 -22.49
CA GLY A 52 -6.30 11.88 -22.18
C GLY A 52 -6.90 13.25 -21.85
N ASP A 53 -7.54 13.34 -20.69
CA ASP A 53 -8.06 14.59 -20.10
C ASP A 53 -7.05 15.31 -19.19
N GLY A 54 -5.87 14.72 -18.95
CA GLY A 54 -4.82 15.25 -18.09
C GLY A 54 -5.19 15.41 -16.61
N ARG A 55 -6.18 14.66 -16.12
CA ARG A 55 -6.63 14.67 -14.72
C ARG A 55 -6.22 13.39 -13.99
N ASP A 56 -6.14 13.47 -12.66
CA ASP A 56 -6.01 12.27 -11.84
C ASP A 56 -7.30 11.44 -11.92
N LYS A 57 -7.17 10.11 -11.86
CA LYS A 57 -8.32 9.20 -12.01
C LYS A 57 -8.18 7.87 -11.31
N LEU A 58 -9.33 7.31 -10.97
CA LEU A 58 -9.47 5.93 -10.53
C LEU A 58 -9.73 5.07 -11.77
N VAL A 59 -8.76 4.24 -12.16
CA VAL A 59 -8.91 3.26 -13.24
C VAL A 59 -9.39 1.94 -12.63
N THR A 60 -10.30 1.24 -13.30
CA THR A 60 -10.77 -0.10 -12.88
C THR A 60 -10.58 -1.10 -14.02
N ILE A 61 -9.91 -2.19 -13.70
CA ILE A 61 -9.49 -3.25 -14.64
C ILE A 61 -10.19 -4.54 -14.23
N ASP A 62 -10.79 -5.26 -15.19
CA ASP A 62 -11.33 -6.60 -14.95
C ASP A 62 -10.19 -7.63 -14.99
N VAL A 63 -10.04 -8.38 -13.91
CA VAL A 63 -8.94 -9.33 -13.69
C VAL A 63 -9.42 -10.71 -13.31
N ASN A 64 -10.72 -11.01 -13.45
CA ASN A 64 -11.22 -12.38 -13.32
C ASN A 64 -10.94 -13.15 -14.63
N PRO A 65 -10.16 -14.25 -14.65
CA PRO A 65 -9.88 -15.01 -15.87
C PRO A 65 -11.11 -15.64 -16.54
N ALA A 66 -12.25 -15.72 -15.85
CA ALA A 66 -13.53 -16.15 -16.42
C ALA A 66 -14.31 -15.00 -17.10
N SER A 67 -13.83 -13.75 -17.03
CA SER A 67 -14.46 -12.60 -17.69
C SER A 67 -14.00 -12.48 -19.15
N PRO A 68 -14.91 -12.22 -20.12
CA PRO A 68 -14.52 -11.85 -21.48
C PRO A 68 -13.81 -10.49 -21.56
N LYS A 69 -13.69 -9.76 -20.44
CA LYS A 69 -12.93 -8.50 -20.31
C LYS A 69 -11.61 -8.66 -19.53
N TYR A 70 -11.18 -9.90 -19.23
CA TYR A 70 -9.95 -10.16 -18.49
C TYR A 70 -8.73 -9.41 -19.07
N GLY A 71 -7.99 -8.71 -18.21
CA GLY A 71 -6.84 -7.90 -18.61
C GLY A 71 -7.21 -6.66 -19.43
N LYS A 72 -8.40 -6.08 -19.20
CA LYS A 72 -8.88 -4.84 -19.83
C LYS A 72 -9.33 -3.82 -18.81
N VAL A 73 -9.06 -2.56 -19.12
CA VAL A 73 -9.70 -1.41 -18.46
C VAL A 73 -11.20 -1.46 -18.80
N ILE A 74 -12.04 -1.44 -17.78
CA ILE A 74 -13.50 -1.48 -17.94
C ILE A 74 -14.18 -0.17 -17.56
N HIS A 75 -13.52 0.64 -16.72
CA HIS A 75 -14.00 1.94 -16.29
C HIS A 75 -12.83 2.84 -15.90
N SER A 76 -13.01 4.16 -16.05
CA SER A 76 -12.12 5.16 -15.47
C SER A 76 -12.92 6.39 -15.04
N LEU A 77 -12.59 6.92 -13.86
CA LEU A 77 -13.28 8.05 -13.25
C LEU A 77 -12.28 9.13 -12.83
N SER A 78 -12.25 10.22 -13.59
CA SER A 78 -11.39 11.37 -13.31
C SER A 78 -11.98 12.28 -12.23
N VAL A 79 -11.10 12.80 -11.36
CA VAL A 79 -11.44 13.84 -10.36
C VAL A 79 -11.08 15.24 -10.88
N GLN A 80 -11.35 16.28 -10.10
CA GLN A 80 -11.00 17.65 -10.50
C GLN A 80 -9.51 17.95 -10.26
N GLY A 81 -8.79 18.28 -11.34
CA GLY A 81 -7.38 18.69 -11.31
C GLY A 81 -6.38 17.55 -11.52
N HIS A 82 -5.12 17.89 -11.30
CA HIS A 82 -3.94 17.01 -11.25
C HIS A 82 -3.15 17.39 -9.98
N GLY A 83 -2.17 16.59 -9.55
CA GLY A 83 -1.27 16.98 -8.44
C GLY A 83 -0.67 15.83 -7.63
N ASP A 84 -0.12 14.82 -8.31
CA ASP A 84 0.49 13.63 -7.70
C ASP A 84 -0.52 12.74 -6.94
N ALA A 85 -1.35 12.02 -7.71
CA ALA A 85 -2.29 11.01 -7.21
C ALA A 85 -1.55 9.71 -6.84
N HIS A 86 -1.48 9.44 -5.54
CA HIS A 86 -0.45 8.58 -4.96
C HIS A 86 -1.07 7.36 -4.25
N HIS A 87 -1.25 7.41 -2.92
CA HIS A 87 -1.76 6.29 -2.13
C HIS A 87 -3.27 6.35 -1.84
N PHE A 88 -3.86 5.19 -1.60
CA PHE A 88 -5.28 5.02 -1.28
C PHE A 88 -5.53 3.75 -0.47
N GLY A 89 -6.68 3.69 0.22
CA GLY A 89 -7.05 2.57 1.09
C GLY A 89 -8.57 2.44 1.28
N PHE A 90 -9.01 1.25 1.63
CA PHE A 90 -10.43 0.97 1.88
C PHE A 90 -10.90 1.46 3.26
N THR A 91 -12.18 1.77 3.40
CA THR A 91 -12.87 1.67 4.70
C THR A 91 -12.92 0.23 5.19
N GLU A 92 -13.15 0.01 6.48
CA GLU A 92 -13.14 -1.31 7.09
C GLU A 92 -14.20 -2.27 6.53
N ASP A 93 -15.29 -1.74 5.98
CA ASP A 93 -16.35 -2.50 5.30
C ASP A 93 -16.05 -2.81 3.81
N ARG A 94 -14.92 -2.31 3.29
CA ARG A 94 -14.53 -2.22 1.86
C ARG A 94 -15.46 -1.40 0.96
N LYS A 95 -16.48 -0.74 1.50
CA LYS A 95 -17.47 -0.05 0.65
C LYS A 95 -16.88 1.17 -0.04
N TYR A 96 -15.93 1.85 0.59
CA TYR A 96 -15.33 3.08 0.07
C TYR A 96 -13.82 2.97 -0.08
N LEU A 97 -13.27 3.51 -1.17
CA LEU A 97 -11.84 3.80 -1.32
C LEU A 97 -11.58 5.28 -1.04
N TRP A 98 -10.66 5.58 -0.13
CA TRP A 98 -10.16 6.91 0.17
C TRP A 98 -8.80 7.09 -0.49
N ALA A 99 -8.67 8.03 -1.43
CA ALA A 99 -7.48 8.22 -2.25
C ALA A 99 -6.88 9.62 -2.09
N GLY A 100 -5.60 9.67 -1.75
CA GLY A 100 -4.86 10.91 -1.48
C GLY A 100 -4.22 11.51 -2.71
N ARG A 101 -4.07 12.83 -2.69
CA ARG A 101 -3.29 13.59 -3.67
C ARG A 101 -2.27 14.45 -2.95
N LEU A 102 -0.99 14.33 -3.30
CA LEU A 102 0.07 14.91 -2.48
C LEU A 102 0.14 16.44 -2.59
N GLU A 103 -0.02 17.01 -3.79
CA GLU A 103 0.21 18.45 -4.01
C GLU A 103 -0.80 19.34 -3.27
N ASP A 104 -2.10 19.14 -3.53
CA ASP A 104 -3.18 19.94 -2.95
C ASP A 104 -3.81 19.32 -1.68
N SER A 105 -3.28 18.17 -1.25
CA SER A 105 -3.70 17.44 -0.04
C SER A 105 -5.18 17.06 0.02
N LYS A 106 -5.85 16.98 -1.14
CA LYS A 106 -7.23 16.47 -1.19
C LYS A 106 -7.28 14.96 -1.00
N ILE A 107 -8.38 14.50 -0.42
CA ILE A 107 -8.73 13.09 -0.31
C ILE A 107 -10.06 12.87 -1.06
N PHE A 108 -10.08 11.93 -1.98
CA PHE A 108 -11.23 11.56 -2.79
C PHE A 108 -11.83 10.25 -2.28
N VAL A 109 -13.13 10.24 -2.00
CA VAL A 109 -13.84 9.07 -1.46
C VAL A 109 -14.76 8.51 -2.55
N PHE A 110 -14.46 7.29 -3.00
CA PHE A 110 -15.20 6.57 -4.03
C PHE A 110 -16.03 5.46 -3.41
N ASP A 111 -17.33 5.36 -3.72
CA ASP A 111 -18.12 4.14 -3.49
C ASP A 111 -17.70 3.09 -4.52
N VAL A 112 -17.26 1.94 -4.00
CA VAL A 112 -16.88 0.74 -4.76
C VAL A 112 -17.65 -0.50 -4.30
N GLY A 113 -18.37 -0.44 -3.18
CA GLY A 113 -19.21 -1.55 -2.70
C GLY A 113 -20.58 -1.62 -3.36
N THR A 114 -21.08 -0.51 -3.91
CA THR A 114 -22.36 -0.48 -4.64
C THR A 114 -22.23 -1.05 -6.06
N ASP A 115 -21.16 -0.71 -6.77
CA ASP A 115 -20.78 -1.32 -8.05
C ASP A 115 -19.25 -1.23 -8.24
N PRO A 116 -18.49 -2.30 -7.94
CA PRO A 116 -17.03 -2.31 -8.09
C PRO A 116 -16.58 -2.31 -9.56
N ALA A 117 -17.45 -2.56 -10.54
CA ALA A 117 -17.10 -2.40 -11.95
C ALA A 117 -17.15 -0.93 -12.39
N HIS A 118 -17.99 -0.11 -11.75
CA HIS A 118 -18.17 1.32 -12.06
C HIS A 118 -18.19 2.20 -10.79
N PRO A 119 -17.03 2.38 -10.12
CA PRO A 119 -16.89 3.25 -8.95
C PRO A 119 -17.47 4.65 -9.12
N LYS A 120 -17.90 5.28 -8.02
CA LYS A 120 -18.49 6.63 -8.02
C LYS A 120 -17.87 7.51 -6.95
N LEU A 121 -17.40 8.71 -7.32
CA LEU A 121 -16.95 9.72 -6.36
C LEU A 121 -18.16 10.21 -5.55
N VAL A 122 -18.13 10.00 -4.23
CA VAL A 122 -19.22 10.37 -3.31
C VAL A 122 -18.86 11.52 -2.37
N LYS A 123 -17.57 11.76 -2.11
CA LYS A 123 -17.08 12.93 -1.34
C LYS A 123 -15.66 13.31 -1.76
N THR A 124 -15.37 14.61 -1.66
CA THR A 124 -13.99 15.14 -1.61
C THR A 124 -13.80 15.76 -0.22
N ILE A 125 -12.62 15.56 0.37
CA ILE A 125 -12.16 16.24 1.59
C ILE A 125 -11.01 17.15 1.18
N ASP A 126 -11.18 18.46 1.33
CA ASP A 126 -10.25 19.51 0.87
C ASP A 126 -9.76 20.42 2.01
N ASN A 127 -10.33 20.28 3.21
CA ASN A 127 -9.98 21.05 4.39
C ASN A 127 -8.84 20.42 5.24
N VAL A 128 -8.16 19.39 4.71
CA VAL A 128 -7.14 18.57 5.40
C VAL A 128 -6.11 19.41 6.14
N ALA A 129 -5.41 20.31 5.43
CA ALA A 129 -4.39 21.19 6.00
C ALA A 129 -4.95 22.10 7.11
N ALA A 130 -6.16 22.64 6.90
CA ALA A 130 -6.84 23.53 7.85
C ALA A 130 -7.44 22.79 9.08
N LYS A 131 -7.48 21.45 9.06
CA LYS A 131 -7.99 20.61 10.16
C LYS A 131 -6.92 19.82 10.90
N THR A 132 -5.75 19.59 10.28
CA THR A 132 -4.67 18.76 10.86
C THR A 132 -3.33 19.50 10.99
N GLY A 133 -3.08 20.54 10.19
CA GLY A 133 -1.75 21.14 10.00
C GLY A 133 -0.82 20.32 9.09
N PHE A 134 -1.25 19.15 8.61
CA PHE A 134 -0.45 18.25 7.77
C PHE A 134 -0.84 18.36 6.28
N VAL A 135 0.11 18.04 5.41
CA VAL A 135 -0.05 18.04 3.94
C VAL A 135 0.66 16.83 3.33
N GLY A 136 0.21 16.42 2.13
CA GLY A 136 0.67 15.20 1.47
C GLY A 136 0.14 13.93 2.15
N PRO A 137 -1.18 13.63 2.06
CA PRO A 137 -1.76 12.40 2.60
C PRO A 137 -1.23 11.17 1.85
N HIS A 138 -0.58 10.28 2.60
CA HIS A 138 0.11 9.09 2.10
C HIS A 138 -0.66 7.82 2.45
N THR A 139 -0.27 7.06 3.47
CA THR A 139 -0.94 5.79 3.81
C THR A 139 -2.35 6.02 4.37
N PHE A 140 -3.32 5.26 3.84
CA PHE A 140 -4.71 5.21 4.29
C PHE A 140 -4.97 3.87 4.96
N TYR A 141 -5.06 3.87 6.29
CA TYR A 141 -5.17 2.66 7.10
C TYR A 141 -6.57 2.54 7.74
N ALA A 142 -7.33 1.54 7.29
CA ALA A 142 -8.68 1.27 7.81
C ALA A 142 -8.65 0.95 9.30
N LEU A 143 -9.61 1.48 10.06
CA LEU A 143 -9.85 1.20 11.46
C LEU A 143 -11.37 1.00 11.69
N PRO A 144 -11.82 0.35 12.78
CA PRO A 144 -13.26 0.18 13.04
C PRO A 144 -14.00 1.53 13.16
N GLY A 145 -14.87 1.84 12.19
CA GLY A 145 -15.58 3.11 12.06
C GLY A 145 -14.71 4.34 11.80
N ARG A 146 -13.44 4.18 11.41
CA ARG A 146 -12.44 5.25 11.31
C ARG A 146 -11.46 5.02 10.14
N MET A 147 -10.86 6.09 9.66
CA MET A 147 -9.71 6.06 8.75
C MET A 147 -8.51 6.74 9.42
N LEU A 148 -7.37 6.07 9.54
CA LEU A 148 -6.11 6.67 9.98
C LEU A 148 -5.29 7.03 8.74
N VAL A 149 -4.88 8.29 8.62
CA VAL A 149 -4.10 8.80 7.48
C VAL A 149 -2.72 9.24 7.97
N GLY A 150 -1.67 8.72 7.32
CA GLY A 150 -0.30 9.21 7.46
C GLY A 150 -0.01 10.34 6.47
N PHE A 151 0.90 11.25 6.83
CA PHE A 151 1.26 12.41 6.01
C PHE A 151 2.78 12.51 5.80
N LEU A 152 3.19 13.23 4.74
CA LEU A 152 4.60 13.43 4.40
C LEU A 152 5.17 14.78 4.88
N SER A 153 4.31 15.76 5.17
CA SER A 153 4.74 17.14 5.40
C SER A 153 3.73 17.97 6.21
N ASN A 154 3.99 19.27 6.40
CA ASN A 154 3.13 20.21 7.12
C ASN A 154 2.78 21.47 6.28
N SER A 155 1.70 22.15 6.64
CA SER A 155 1.20 23.34 5.94
C SER A 155 1.93 24.65 6.27
N ARG A 156 2.86 24.66 7.23
CA ARG A 156 3.57 25.85 7.71
C ARG A 156 4.82 26.15 6.87
N ASP A 157 5.64 25.13 6.62
CA ASP A 157 6.96 25.27 5.98
C ASP A 157 7.23 24.24 4.86
N LYS A 158 6.33 23.27 4.65
CA LYS A 158 6.47 22.21 3.63
C LYS A 158 7.73 21.33 3.78
N GLY A 159 8.38 21.36 4.94
CA GLY A 159 9.46 20.45 5.35
C GLY A 159 8.93 19.06 5.74
N GLY A 160 9.83 18.15 6.14
CA GLY A 160 9.47 16.76 6.45
C GLY A 160 8.71 16.56 7.76
N ALA A 161 8.79 17.49 8.71
CA ALA A 161 8.06 17.41 9.97
C ALA A 161 6.54 17.32 9.73
N THR A 162 5.89 16.29 10.27
CA THR A 162 4.50 15.91 9.93
C THR A 162 3.86 15.05 11.03
N GLY A 163 2.86 14.23 10.71
CA GLY A 163 2.21 13.33 11.65
C GLY A 163 1.16 12.41 11.02
N ILE A 164 0.21 11.98 11.85
CA ILE A 164 -0.91 11.11 11.50
C ILE A 164 -2.23 11.73 11.98
N ALA A 165 -3.34 11.49 11.28
CA ALA A 165 -4.66 11.97 11.70
C ALA A 165 -5.76 10.90 11.57
N VAL A 166 -6.65 10.88 12.56
CA VAL A 166 -7.81 9.98 12.63
C VAL A 166 -9.02 10.73 12.11
N TYR A 167 -9.69 10.16 11.12
CA TYR A 167 -10.96 10.61 10.55
C TYR A 167 -12.08 9.66 10.94
N ASN A 168 -13.32 10.16 10.99
CA ASN A 168 -14.51 9.31 10.97
C ASN A 168 -14.86 8.90 9.53
N ASN A 169 -15.68 7.86 9.35
CA ASN A 169 -16.09 7.40 8.01
C ASN A 169 -16.98 8.41 7.24
N LYS A 170 -17.35 9.55 7.83
CA LYS A 170 -17.99 10.68 7.12
C LYS A 170 -16.97 11.64 6.49
N GLY A 171 -15.68 11.53 6.81
CA GLY A 171 -14.64 12.45 6.35
C GLY A 171 -14.34 13.63 7.28
N ASP A 172 -14.75 13.56 8.56
CA ASP A 172 -14.44 14.60 9.55
C ASP A 172 -13.22 14.18 10.39
N VAL A 173 -12.27 15.10 10.62
CA VAL A 173 -11.12 14.88 11.52
C VAL A 173 -11.62 14.74 12.97
N VAL A 174 -11.18 13.68 13.63
CA VAL A 174 -11.44 13.36 15.04
C VAL A 174 -10.25 13.78 15.91
N ALA A 175 -9.03 13.51 15.47
CA ALA A 175 -7.79 13.86 16.15
C ALA A 175 -6.59 13.89 15.19
N SER A 176 -5.51 14.58 15.55
CA SER A 176 -4.23 14.57 14.84
C SER A 176 -3.07 14.50 15.83
N TYR A 177 -2.03 13.75 15.48
CA TYR A 177 -0.87 13.46 16.34
C TYR A 177 0.41 13.74 15.53
N PRO A 178 1.28 14.67 15.95
CA PRO A 178 2.55 14.92 15.27
C PRO A 178 3.52 13.75 15.53
N ASN A 179 4.32 13.40 14.52
CA ASN A 179 5.42 12.45 14.71
C ASN A 179 6.49 13.10 15.61
N PRO A 180 7.10 12.35 16.54
CA PRO A 180 7.97 12.93 17.56
C PRO A 180 9.24 13.54 16.96
N THR A 181 9.49 14.82 17.27
CA THR A 181 10.75 15.55 17.00
C THR A 181 11.71 15.57 18.20
N GLY A 182 11.31 14.97 19.32
CA GLY A 182 12.08 14.88 20.58
C GLY A 182 12.86 13.57 20.73
N LYS A 183 13.66 13.46 21.79
CA LYS A 183 14.31 12.20 22.17
C LYS A 183 13.31 11.29 22.90
N ILE A 184 13.15 10.04 22.45
CA ILE A 184 12.38 9.01 23.17
C ILE A 184 13.24 7.75 23.24
N GLY A 185 13.55 7.32 24.47
CA GLY A 185 14.66 6.38 24.71
C GLY A 185 15.99 7.03 24.35
N ASP A 186 16.77 6.38 23.48
CA ASP A 186 18.10 6.85 23.07
C ASP A 186 18.18 7.54 21.71
N VAL A 187 17.10 7.52 20.93
CA VAL A 187 17.08 8.11 19.58
C VAL A 187 16.31 9.43 19.58
N GLN A 188 16.87 10.43 18.88
CA GLN A 188 16.20 11.67 18.54
C GLN A 188 15.26 11.42 17.34
N GLY A 189 13.98 11.73 17.48
CA GLY A 189 13.05 11.66 16.36
C GLY A 189 13.26 12.82 15.37
N ASP A 190 13.19 12.52 14.08
CA ASP A 190 13.23 13.53 13.01
C ASP A 190 11.86 14.22 12.83
N GLY A 191 10.77 13.60 13.29
CA GLY A 191 9.39 14.05 13.12
C GLY A 191 8.82 13.82 11.72
N TYR A 192 9.50 13.04 10.87
CA TYR A 192 9.09 12.75 9.50
C TYR A 192 8.06 11.62 9.47
N GLY A 193 7.36 11.48 8.34
CA GLY A 193 6.33 10.46 8.12
C GLY A 193 6.45 9.81 6.75
N TYR A 194 5.84 8.63 6.60
CA TYR A 194 5.61 7.95 5.33
C TYR A 194 4.49 6.91 5.45
N ASP A 195 4.80 5.70 5.92
CA ASP A 195 3.85 4.60 6.06
C ASP A 195 3.40 4.40 7.52
N VAL A 196 2.26 3.72 7.71
CA VAL A 196 1.61 3.45 8.99
C VAL A 196 1.11 2.00 8.98
N ALA A 197 1.62 1.16 9.90
CA ALA A 197 1.26 -0.27 9.94
C ALA A 197 1.01 -0.75 11.37
N ILE A 198 -0.07 -1.52 11.59
CA ILE A 198 -0.56 -1.88 12.94
C ILE A 198 -0.53 -3.40 13.17
N ASN A 199 -0.07 -3.82 14.34
CA ASN A 199 -0.27 -5.16 14.91
C ASN A 199 -1.30 -5.09 16.06
N PRO A 200 -2.58 -5.43 15.81
CA PRO A 200 -3.64 -5.36 16.83
C PRO A 200 -3.38 -6.26 18.04
N ALA A 201 -2.76 -7.42 17.84
CA ALA A 201 -2.49 -8.41 18.88
C ALA A 201 -1.42 -7.95 19.89
N ARG A 202 -0.58 -6.98 19.52
CA ARG A 202 0.45 -6.39 20.39
C ARG A 202 0.19 -4.95 20.81
N ASN A 203 -0.95 -4.37 20.43
CA ASN A 203 -1.24 -2.94 20.62
C ASN A 203 -0.16 -2.02 20.00
N ALA A 204 0.55 -2.50 18.98
CA ALA A 204 1.71 -1.84 18.42
C ALA A 204 1.36 -1.22 17.07
N MET A 205 1.64 0.07 16.90
CA MET A 205 1.65 0.73 15.61
C MET A 205 3.08 1.18 15.30
N LEU A 206 3.49 1.01 14.05
CA LEU A 206 4.74 1.54 13.52
C LEU A 206 4.41 2.66 12.53
N THR A 207 5.17 3.74 12.59
CA THR A 207 5.24 4.76 11.54
C THR A 207 6.67 4.88 11.03
N SER A 208 6.84 5.02 9.71
CA SER A 208 8.13 5.20 9.05
C SER A 208 8.33 6.63 8.54
N SER A 209 9.41 6.91 7.79
CA SER A 209 9.89 8.28 7.55
C SER A 209 10.54 8.45 6.16
N PHE A 210 10.04 9.39 5.36
CA PHE A 210 10.52 9.65 3.99
C PHE A 210 11.10 11.06 3.83
N THR A 211 10.40 12.00 3.20
CA THR A 211 10.85 13.39 3.02
C THR A 211 9.67 14.32 2.79
N GLY A 212 9.89 15.62 3.04
CA GLY A 212 8.86 16.65 2.93
C GLY A 212 8.55 17.09 1.51
N TYR A 213 7.45 17.84 1.36
CA TYR A 213 6.98 18.37 0.08
C TYR A 213 8.08 19.10 -0.71
N ASN A 214 8.89 19.91 -0.04
CA ASN A 214 9.96 20.67 -0.70
C ASN A 214 11.00 19.77 -1.41
N ASN A 215 11.22 18.54 -0.91
CA ASN A 215 12.10 17.57 -1.54
C ASN A 215 11.36 16.73 -2.61
N TYR A 216 10.19 16.17 -2.32
CA TYR A 216 9.50 15.30 -3.30
C TYR A 216 8.89 16.05 -4.49
N ARG A 217 8.72 17.38 -4.42
CA ARG A 217 8.41 18.26 -5.57
C ARG A 217 9.64 18.90 -6.22
N THR A 218 10.86 18.47 -5.84
CA THR A 218 12.08 18.80 -6.56
C THR A 218 12.43 17.65 -7.50
N ASP A 219 12.75 17.97 -8.76
CA ASP A 219 13.16 16.99 -9.78
C ASP A 219 14.29 16.10 -9.25
N LEU A 220 14.15 14.78 -9.34
CA LEU A 220 15.08 13.82 -8.72
C LEU A 220 16.54 14.11 -9.09
N ASP A 221 16.76 14.44 -10.35
CA ASP A 221 18.07 14.73 -10.94
C ASP A 221 18.74 16.00 -10.36
N LYS A 222 17.97 16.92 -9.78
CA LYS A 222 18.47 18.06 -8.99
C LYS A 222 18.64 17.67 -7.52
N LEU A 223 17.65 16.96 -6.97
CA LEU A 223 17.60 16.54 -5.57
C LEU A 223 18.84 15.74 -5.14
N ILE A 224 19.22 14.73 -5.93
CA ILE A 224 20.40 13.88 -5.65
C ILE A 224 21.74 14.62 -5.75
N LYS A 225 21.74 15.84 -6.32
CA LYS A 225 22.92 16.70 -6.48
C LYS A 225 22.99 17.83 -5.45
N ASP A 226 22.01 17.95 -4.56
CA ASP A 226 21.99 18.90 -3.44
C ASP A 226 22.25 18.18 -2.09
N PRO A 227 23.45 18.29 -1.49
CA PRO A 227 23.76 17.68 -0.20
C PRO A 227 22.85 18.15 0.96
N ALA A 228 22.37 19.40 0.91
CA ALA A 228 21.49 19.96 1.93
C ALA A 228 20.02 19.54 1.73
N ALA A 229 19.64 19.08 0.54
CA ALA A 229 18.37 18.38 0.32
C ALA A 229 18.47 16.89 0.67
N MET A 230 19.58 16.22 0.35
CA MET A 230 19.82 14.83 0.73
C MET A 230 19.93 14.60 2.25
N GLN A 231 20.28 15.62 3.03
CA GLN A 231 20.17 15.59 4.50
C GLN A 231 18.73 15.68 5.02
N LYS A 232 17.75 16.09 4.20
CA LYS A 232 16.32 16.20 4.56
C LYS A 232 15.56 14.91 4.22
N PHE A 233 16.11 13.78 4.63
CA PHE A 233 15.42 12.48 4.58
C PHE A 233 15.30 11.91 5.98
N GLY A 234 14.20 11.21 6.23
CA GLY A 234 13.93 10.52 7.47
C GLY A 234 14.90 9.38 7.71
N ASN A 235 15.25 9.15 8.97
CA ASN A 235 16.21 8.14 9.40
C ASN A 235 15.68 7.32 10.58
N THR A 236 14.38 7.41 10.87
CA THR A 236 13.79 6.81 12.06
C THR A 236 12.48 6.06 11.80
N MET A 237 12.20 5.08 12.64
CA MET A 237 10.86 4.50 12.78
C MET A 237 10.38 4.74 14.21
N VAL A 238 9.08 4.92 14.39
CA VAL A 238 8.48 5.17 15.69
C VAL A 238 7.52 4.03 16.03
N LEU A 239 7.72 3.41 17.18
CA LEU A 239 6.77 2.51 17.81
C LEU A 239 5.82 3.30 18.70
N TRP A 240 4.52 3.05 18.54
CA TRP A 240 3.45 3.66 19.32
C TRP A 240 2.63 2.60 20.06
N ASP A 241 2.15 2.95 21.25
CA ASP A 241 0.95 2.34 21.81
C ASP A 241 -0.22 2.79 20.93
N PHE A 242 -0.80 1.84 20.19
CA PHE A 242 -1.83 2.15 19.21
C PHE A 242 -3.12 2.67 19.86
N LYS A 243 -3.58 2.06 20.96
CA LYS A 243 -4.82 2.48 21.66
C LYS A 243 -4.69 3.84 22.35
N ALA A 244 -3.51 4.16 22.88
CA ALA A 244 -3.24 5.45 23.52
C ALA A 244 -2.78 6.54 22.53
N MET A 245 -2.43 6.17 21.29
CA MET A 245 -1.79 7.04 20.29
C MET A 245 -0.53 7.73 20.84
N LEU A 246 0.26 6.99 21.64
CA LEU A 246 1.43 7.49 22.37
C LEU A 246 2.71 6.88 21.79
N PRO A 247 3.70 7.66 21.33
CA PRO A 247 4.98 7.11 20.88
C PRO A 247 5.79 6.60 22.08
N LEU A 248 6.19 5.33 22.03
CA LEU A 248 6.88 4.61 23.10
C LEU A 248 8.39 4.53 22.90
N GLN A 249 8.84 4.40 21.66
CA GLN A 249 10.24 4.17 21.31
C GLN A 249 10.51 4.67 19.89
N ILE A 250 11.66 5.30 19.69
CA ILE A 250 12.17 5.66 18.36
C ILE A 250 13.35 4.73 18.04
N PHE A 251 13.38 4.21 16.82
CA PHE A 251 14.46 3.40 16.28
C PHE A 251 15.30 4.24 15.31
N SER A 252 16.62 4.00 15.29
CA SER A 252 17.48 4.49 14.21
C SER A 252 17.46 3.47 13.07
N THR A 253 16.96 3.90 11.91
CA THR A 253 16.74 3.08 10.71
C THR A 253 17.10 3.93 9.48
N PRO A 254 18.39 4.25 9.27
CA PRO A 254 18.81 5.31 8.38
C PRO A 254 18.63 5.02 6.87
N GLY A 255 18.29 6.09 6.14
CA GLY A 255 18.17 6.09 4.68
C GLY A 255 16.74 5.94 4.16
N ALA A 256 15.79 6.70 4.70
CA ALA A 256 14.37 6.70 4.32
C ALA A 256 13.71 5.31 4.41
N PRO A 257 13.38 4.83 5.63
CA PRO A 257 12.53 3.66 5.82
C PRO A 257 11.15 3.94 5.23
N LEU A 258 10.77 3.18 4.21
CA LEU A 258 9.54 3.39 3.46
C LEU A 258 8.44 2.46 3.99
N GLU A 259 7.93 1.59 3.14
CA GLU A 259 6.80 0.71 3.39
C GLU A 259 7.07 -0.28 4.53
N VAL A 260 6.10 -0.46 5.42
CA VAL A 260 6.19 -1.31 6.62
C VAL A 260 5.18 -2.45 6.50
N ARG A 261 5.66 -3.68 6.66
CA ARG A 261 4.84 -4.90 6.51
C ARG A 261 4.96 -5.78 7.77
N TRP A 262 3.88 -5.89 8.53
CA TRP A 262 3.77 -6.87 9.62
C TRP A 262 3.59 -8.29 9.06
N SER A 263 4.23 -9.28 9.65
CA SER A 263 3.85 -10.68 9.40
C SER A 263 2.44 -10.94 9.92
N GLN A 264 1.62 -11.59 9.10
CA GLN A 264 0.26 -12.02 9.46
C GLN A 264 0.20 -13.49 9.90
N ALA A 265 1.34 -14.18 9.98
CA ALA A 265 1.38 -15.59 10.37
C ALA A 265 0.94 -15.77 11.85
N PRO A 266 0.13 -16.78 12.19
CA PRO A 266 -0.36 -16.97 13.56
C PRO A 266 0.75 -17.12 14.59
N GLY A 267 0.87 -16.14 15.49
CA GLY A 267 1.87 -16.11 16.55
C GLY A 267 3.07 -15.20 16.26
N ASP A 268 3.26 -14.72 15.03
CA ASP A 268 4.33 -13.79 14.68
C ASP A 268 4.13 -12.41 15.31
N ASN A 269 5.25 -11.75 15.64
CA ASN A 269 5.29 -10.46 16.31
C ASN A 269 6.40 -9.57 15.75
N TRP A 270 6.55 -9.57 14.43
CA TRP A 270 7.60 -8.82 13.74
C TRP A 270 7.06 -8.11 12.49
N ALA A 271 7.69 -6.99 12.15
CA ALA A 271 7.49 -6.26 10.91
C ALA A 271 8.82 -6.12 10.17
N ILE A 272 8.74 -5.89 8.86
CA ILE A 272 9.89 -5.60 8.00
C ILE A 272 9.64 -4.31 7.21
N THR A 273 10.71 -3.56 6.92
CA THR A 273 10.70 -2.39 6.03
C THR A 273 11.95 -2.37 5.16
N ALA A 274 11.95 -1.55 4.12
CA ALA A 274 13.12 -1.25 3.31
C ALA A 274 13.52 0.22 3.46
N THR A 275 14.82 0.49 3.58
CA THR A 275 15.37 1.84 3.55
C THR A 275 15.84 2.17 2.13
N ALA A 276 15.16 3.09 1.45
CA ALA A 276 15.37 3.39 0.04
C ALA A 276 16.81 3.83 -0.28
N LEU A 277 17.35 4.78 0.49
CA LEU A 277 18.66 5.39 0.22
C LEU A 277 19.85 4.52 0.65
N THR A 278 19.64 3.54 1.53
CA THR A 278 20.70 2.59 1.96
C THR A 278 20.52 1.18 1.38
N SER A 279 19.39 0.92 0.69
CA SER A 279 19.04 -0.36 0.05
C SER A 279 19.19 -1.56 0.99
N LYS A 280 18.53 -1.51 2.16
CA LYS A 280 18.56 -2.54 3.21
C LYS A 280 17.18 -2.94 3.70
N LEU A 281 17.04 -4.20 4.11
CA LEU A 281 15.91 -4.69 4.89
C LEU A 281 16.15 -4.45 6.39
N TRP A 282 15.13 -3.95 7.08
CA TRP A 282 15.14 -3.74 8.52
C TRP A 282 14.02 -4.52 9.19
N LEU A 283 14.37 -5.39 10.14
CA LEU A 283 13.45 -6.17 10.96
C LEU A 283 13.13 -5.45 12.27
N VAL A 284 11.85 -5.28 12.59
CA VAL A 284 11.35 -4.73 13.86
C VAL A 284 10.64 -5.82 14.65
N ARG A 285 11.14 -6.18 15.84
CA ARG A 285 10.60 -7.27 16.68
C ARG A 285 11.01 -7.13 18.16
N PRO A 286 10.33 -7.81 19.12
CA PRO A 286 10.82 -7.89 20.49
C PRO A 286 12.09 -8.75 20.62
N ASP A 287 12.94 -8.38 21.59
CA ASP A 287 13.99 -9.23 22.14
C ASP A 287 13.42 -10.29 23.10
N ALA A 288 14.29 -11.15 23.66
CA ALA A 288 13.89 -12.19 24.61
C ALA A 288 13.29 -11.65 25.92
N ASN A 289 13.44 -10.36 26.21
CA ASN A 289 12.86 -9.66 27.36
C ASN A 289 11.58 -8.88 26.97
N GLY A 290 11.08 -9.04 25.75
CA GLY A 290 9.88 -8.37 25.23
C GLY A 290 10.10 -6.92 24.76
N ARG A 291 11.34 -6.40 24.75
CA ARG A 291 11.63 -5.01 24.35
C ARG A 291 11.82 -4.93 22.84
N TRP A 292 11.12 -4.03 22.17
CA TRP A 292 11.23 -3.88 20.72
C TRP A 292 12.61 -3.40 20.28
N GLN A 293 13.09 -3.95 19.17
CA GLN A 293 14.36 -3.67 18.52
C GLN A 293 14.11 -3.51 17.02
N ALA A 294 14.79 -2.58 16.37
CA ALA A 294 14.95 -2.56 14.91
C ALA A 294 16.39 -2.98 14.57
N ARG A 295 16.57 -3.79 13.52
CA ARG A 295 17.89 -4.24 13.06
C ARG A 295 17.96 -4.31 11.54
N ASP A 296 19.06 -3.84 11.00
CA ASP A 296 19.53 -4.20 9.65
C ASP A 296 19.70 -5.72 9.59
N VAL A 297 19.08 -6.35 8.59
CA VAL A 297 19.12 -7.81 8.38
C VAL A 297 19.64 -8.19 6.98
N GLY A 298 20.05 -7.21 6.16
CA GLY A 298 20.72 -7.48 4.88
C GLY A 298 20.41 -6.49 3.75
N PRO A 299 21.22 -6.48 2.69
CA PRO A 299 21.04 -5.61 1.53
C PRO A 299 19.92 -6.07 0.60
N ILE A 300 19.42 -5.15 -0.22
CA ILE A 300 18.46 -5.40 -1.30
C ILE A 300 19.18 -5.17 -2.63
N GLY A 301 19.49 -6.27 -3.35
CA GLY A 301 20.40 -6.21 -4.50
C GLY A 301 21.83 -5.80 -4.09
N ASP A 302 22.54 -5.13 -4.98
CA ASP A 302 23.81 -4.47 -4.69
C ASP A 302 23.56 -2.97 -4.35
N PRO A 303 23.84 -2.51 -3.11
CA PRO A 303 23.69 -1.11 -2.75
C PRO A 303 24.56 -0.14 -3.55
N ALA A 304 25.72 -0.58 -4.08
CA ALA A 304 26.59 0.29 -4.89
C ALA A 304 25.95 0.65 -6.24
N SER A 305 25.12 -0.24 -6.78
CA SER A 305 24.29 -0.01 -7.97
C SER A 305 23.06 0.88 -7.73
N THR A 306 22.83 1.37 -6.49
CA THR A 306 21.72 2.27 -6.12
C THR A 306 20.33 1.82 -6.64
N PRO A 307 19.87 0.59 -6.32
CA PRO A 307 18.64 0.02 -6.88
C PRO A 307 17.36 0.77 -6.44
N LEU A 308 17.40 1.43 -5.28
CA LEU A 308 16.29 2.22 -4.71
C LEU A 308 15.01 1.39 -4.49
N PRO A 309 14.93 0.56 -3.44
CA PRO A 309 13.70 -0.14 -3.08
C PRO A 309 12.61 0.85 -2.68
N VAL A 310 11.41 0.67 -3.23
CA VAL A 310 10.31 1.65 -3.13
C VAL A 310 9.01 1.06 -2.56
N ASP A 311 8.63 -0.17 -2.92
CA ASP A 311 7.50 -0.89 -2.31
C ASP A 311 7.82 -2.38 -2.14
N MET A 312 7.08 -3.04 -1.25
CA MET A 312 7.19 -4.44 -0.91
C MET A 312 5.85 -5.10 -0.56
N SER A 313 5.72 -6.38 -0.93
CA SER A 313 4.54 -7.21 -0.67
C SER A 313 4.94 -8.46 0.13
N ILE A 314 4.49 -8.56 1.38
CA ILE A 314 4.74 -9.74 2.22
C ILE A 314 3.72 -10.84 1.92
N ARG A 315 4.14 -12.11 1.94
CA ARG A 315 3.21 -13.24 1.78
C ARG A 315 2.36 -13.47 3.03
N ALA A 316 1.15 -14.00 2.84
CA ALA A 316 0.20 -14.30 3.90
C ALA A 316 0.69 -15.35 4.92
N ASP A 317 1.72 -16.12 4.57
CA ASP A 317 2.40 -17.10 5.44
C ASP A 317 3.59 -16.51 6.21
N GLY A 318 3.92 -15.22 6.01
CA GLY A 318 5.07 -14.54 6.60
C GLY A 318 6.44 -14.96 6.03
N LYS A 319 6.49 -15.95 5.11
CA LYS A 319 7.74 -16.65 4.73
C LYS A 319 8.39 -16.15 3.45
N GLY A 320 7.84 -15.12 2.82
CA GLY A 320 8.56 -14.43 1.76
C GLY A 320 8.06 -13.02 1.53
N LEU A 321 8.94 -12.21 0.93
CA LEU A 321 8.73 -10.79 0.69
C LEU A 321 9.14 -10.48 -0.73
N TRP A 322 8.19 -9.98 -1.51
CA TRP A 322 8.48 -9.36 -2.79
C TRP A 322 8.93 -7.91 -2.56
N VAL A 323 9.96 -7.46 -3.27
CA VAL A 323 10.48 -6.08 -3.19
C VAL A 323 10.70 -5.56 -4.61
N ASN A 324 10.16 -4.40 -4.90
CA ASN A 324 10.40 -3.67 -6.15
C ASN A 324 11.44 -2.57 -5.95
N THR A 325 12.33 -2.43 -6.93
CA THR A 325 13.40 -1.44 -6.95
C THR A 325 13.32 -0.59 -8.21
N PHE A 326 13.33 0.72 -8.01
CA PHE A 326 12.92 1.68 -9.03
C PHE A 326 13.97 1.88 -10.12
N MET A 327 15.25 1.99 -9.74
CA MET A 327 16.33 2.42 -10.65
C MET A 327 16.82 1.31 -11.59
N ASP A 328 16.67 0.03 -11.22
CA ASP A 328 17.07 -1.12 -12.03
C ASP A 328 15.88 -1.89 -12.64
N GLY A 329 14.64 -1.45 -12.37
CA GLY A 329 13.42 -2.04 -12.92
C GLY A 329 13.14 -3.48 -12.48
N LYS A 330 13.71 -3.93 -11.35
CA LYS A 330 13.62 -5.32 -10.89
C LYS A 330 12.58 -5.55 -9.79
N THR A 331 11.98 -6.74 -9.86
CA THR A 331 11.22 -7.38 -8.79
C THR A 331 12.06 -8.51 -8.20
N ARG A 332 12.21 -8.54 -6.87
CA ARG A 332 12.96 -9.54 -6.09
C ARG A 332 12.05 -10.33 -5.17
N LEU A 333 12.35 -11.60 -4.94
CA LEU A 333 11.78 -12.38 -3.83
C LEU A 333 12.85 -12.66 -2.78
N PHE A 334 12.52 -12.40 -1.53
CA PHE A 334 13.27 -12.82 -0.36
C PHE A 334 12.53 -13.97 0.36
N ASP A 335 13.28 -14.98 0.76
CA ASP A 335 12.87 -16.01 1.72
C ASP A 335 13.02 -15.45 3.14
N LEU A 336 11.89 -15.39 3.86
CA LEU A 336 11.78 -14.91 5.25
C LEU A 336 11.55 -16.06 6.25
N SER A 337 11.83 -17.31 5.87
CA SER A 337 11.74 -18.46 6.79
C SER A 337 12.62 -18.30 8.03
N ASN A 338 13.67 -17.48 7.96
CA ASN A 338 14.28 -16.80 9.09
C ASN A 338 14.29 -15.28 8.81
N PRO A 339 13.43 -14.48 9.46
CA PRO A 339 13.39 -13.03 9.21
C PRO A 339 14.58 -12.27 9.81
N GLU A 340 15.40 -12.89 10.68
CA GLU A 340 16.68 -12.32 11.15
C GLU A 340 17.82 -12.45 10.12
N ALA A 341 17.64 -13.26 9.08
CA ALA A 341 18.57 -13.38 7.96
C ALA A 341 17.81 -13.64 6.62
N PRO A 342 17.08 -12.65 6.10
CA PRO A 342 16.43 -12.73 4.79
C PRO A 342 17.41 -13.10 3.68
N ARG A 343 16.99 -13.99 2.79
CA ARG A 343 17.80 -14.45 1.66
C ARG A 343 17.10 -14.12 0.35
N GLN A 344 17.72 -13.34 -0.54
CA GLN A 344 17.21 -13.18 -1.90
C GLN A 344 17.27 -14.55 -2.61
N VAL A 345 16.13 -14.99 -3.16
CA VAL A 345 16.02 -16.31 -3.84
C VAL A 345 15.69 -16.20 -5.32
N TYR A 346 15.21 -15.05 -5.78
CA TYR A 346 14.81 -14.81 -7.15
C TYR A 346 14.89 -13.31 -7.46
N GLU A 347 15.22 -12.95 -8.70
CA GLU A 347 15.02 -11.60 -9.23
C GLU A 347 14.70 -11.63 -10.72
N LYS A 348 13.91 -10.65 -11.19
CA LYS A 348 13.56 -10.47 -12.60
C LYS A 348 13.40 -8.99 -12.92
N VAL A 349 13.89 -8.57 -14.08
CA VAL A 349 13.58 -7.26 -14.67
C VAL A 349 12.14 -7.29 -15.16
N THR A 350 11.28 -6.44 -14.60
CA THR A 350 9.83 -6.42 -14.84
C THR A 350 9.38 -5.15 -15.58
N GLY A 351 10.20 -4.09 -15.60
CA GLY A 351 10.03 -2.89 -16.44
C GLY A 351 11.35 -2.15 -16.67
N LYS A 352 11.34 -0.99 -17.36
CA LYS A 352 12.49 -0.06 -17.34
C LYS A 352 12.72 0.55 -15.95
N HIS A 353 11.64 0.66 -15.19
CA HIS A 353 11.52 1.12 -13.81
C HIS A 353 10.25 0.47 -13.25
N VAL A 354 10.17 0.24 -11.94
CA VAL A 354 8.97 -0.30 -11.27
C VAL A 354 8.78 0.32 -9.89
N ASN A 355 7.53 0.48 -9.46
CA ASN A 355 7.21 0.92 -8.11
C ASN A 355 6.26 -0.07 -7.41
N MET A 356 4.96 0.24 -7.30
CA MET A 356 4.07 -0.50 -6.39
C MET A 356 3.91 -1.97 -6.78
N ILE A 357 3.78 -2.83 -5.76
CA ILE A 357 3.65 -4.27 -5.88
C ILE A 357 2.60 -4.83 -4.90
N SER A 358 1.43 -5.17 -5.43
CA SER A 358 0.35 -5.80 -4.67
C SER A 358 0.27 -7.28 -5.06
N GLN A 359 0.46 -8.19 -4.09
CA GLN A 359 0.23 -9.63 -4.29
C GLN A 359 -1.18 -10.06 -3.86
N SER A 360 -1.72 -11.08 -4.53
CA SER A 360 -2.92 -11.78 -4.06
C SER A 360 -2.65 -12.57 -2.77
N TRP A 361 -3.69 -12.84 -1.95
CA TRP A 361 -3.54 -13.61 -0.70
C TRP A 361 -2.91 -14.98 -0.91
N ASP A 362 -3.31 -15.65 -1.99
CA ASP A 362 -2.85 -17.00 -2.32
C ASP A 362 -1.39 -17.03 -2.82
N GLY A 363 -0.74 -15.87 -2.95
CA GLY A 363 0.65 -15.74 -3.38
C GLY A 363 0.92 -16.13 -4.82
N LYS A 364 -0.14 -16.30 -5.63
CA LYS A 364 -0.06 -16.77 -7.02
C LYS A 364 -0.03 -15.66 -8.06
N ARG A 365 -0.49 -14.45 -7.72
CA ARG A 365 -0.61 -13.32 -8.64
C ARG A 365 0.08 -12.09 -8.05
N LEU A 366 0.86 -11.42 -8.88
CA LEU A 366 1.58 -10.18 -8.57
C LEU A 366 1.16 -9.11 -9.56
N TYR A 367 0.65 -8.00 -9.04
CA TYR A 367 0.36 -6.81 -9.82
C TYR A 367 1.46 -5.78 -9.57
N ILE A 368 1.99 -5.20 -10.65
CA ILE A 368 3.12 -4.25 -10.61
C ILE A 368 2.80 -3.01 -11.43
N THR A 369 3.05 -1.83 -10.85
CA THR A 369 3.00 -0.52 -11.53
C THR A 369 4.39 0.16 -11.56
N THR A 370 4.45 1.40 -12.06
CA THR A 370 5.71 2.06 -12.44
C THR A 370 5.88 3.47 -11.91
N SER A 371 4.80 4.24 -11.68
CA SER A 371 4.93 5.61 -11.17
C SER A 371 5.42 5.59 -9.73
N LEU A 372 6.32 6.51 -9.39
CA LEU A 372 6.80 6.79 -8.04
C LEU A 372 6.31 8.16 -7.57
N LEU A 373 6.69 9.24 -8.25
CA LEU A 373 6.33 10.63 -7.92
C LEU A 373 6.45 11.46 -9.20
N GLU A 374 5.61 12.48 -9.38
CA GLU A 374 5.52 13.22 -10.66
C GLU A 374 6.87 13.75 -11.17
N HIS A 375 7.72 14.20 -10.23
CA HIS A 375 9.05 14.78 -10.44
C HIS A 375 10.22 13.77 -10.38
N TRP A 376 9.96 12.51 -9.98
CA TRP A 376 10.99 11.46 -9.85
C TRP A 376 10.79 10.32 -10.85
N ASP A 377 9.60 10.22 -11.44
CA ASP A 377 9.30 9.36 -12.59
C ASP A 377 10.32 9.62 -13.71
N LEU A 378 11.07 8.58 -14.06
CA LEU A 378 12.07 8.65 -15.13
C LEU A 378 11.35 8.96 -16.46
N GLY A 379 11.87 9.89 -17.25
CA GLY A 379 11.24 10.45 -18.46
C GLY A 379 11.12 9.52 -19.67
N ASN A 380 10.78 8.24 -19.45
CA ASN A 380 10.57 7.23 -20.47
C ASN A 380 9.07 6.98 -20.72
N ASP A 381 8.79 6.14 -21.70
CA ASP A 381 7.46 5.81 -22.24
C ASP A 381 6.79 4.59 -21.57
N ASP A 382 7.47 3.92 -20.62
CA ASP A 382 7.10 2.59 -20.13
C ASP A 382 6.20 2.63 -18.88
N HIS A 383 5.14 3.46 -18.89
CA HIS A 383 4.18 3.50 -17.78
C HIS A 383 3.06 2.46 -17.97
N PHE A 384 3.00 1.49 -17.05
CA PHE A 384 2.10 0.35 -17.14
C PHE A 384 1.58 -0.15 -15.81
N ILE A 385 0.54 -0.98 -15.88
CA ILE A 385 0.28 -2.06 -14.91
C ILE A 385 0.46 -3.41 -15.61
N LYS A 386 1.07 -4.37 -14.91
CA LYS A 386 1.19 -5.76 -15.34
C LYS A 386 0.61 -6.71 -14.30
N LEU A 387 0.12 -7.85 -14.77
CA LEU A 387 -0.08 -9.03 -13.94
C LEU A 387 0.96 -10.09 -14.30
N TYR A 388 1.59 -10.64 -13.26
CA TYR A 388 2.41 -11.84 -13.31
C TYR A 388 1.79 -12.96 -12.47
N THR A 389 2.00 -14.21 -12.87
CA THR A 389 1.77 -15.37 -12.01
C THR A 389 3.10 -15.91 -11.46
N TRP A 390 3.06 -16.43 -10.24
CA TRP A 390 4.18 -17.13 -9.60
C TRP A 390 3.84 -18.61 -9.42
N ASP A 391 4.64 -19.50 -9.99
CA ASP A 391 4.46 -20.96 -9.93
C ASP A 391 5.30 -21.64 -8.83
N GLY A 392 6.17 -20.88 -8.17
CA GLY A 392 7.18 -21.38 -7.21
C GLY A 392 8.63 -21.21 -7.68
N HIS A 393 8.84 -20.95 -8.98
CA HIS A 393 10.17 -20.90 -9.62
C HIS A 393 10.35 -19.69 -10.54
N GLU A 394 9.32 -19.32 -11.31
CA GLU A 394 9.40 -18.26 -12.34
C GLU A 394 8.18 -17.32 -12.32
N LEU A 395 8.44 -16.02 -12.50
CA LEU A 395 7.45 -14.95 -12.52
C LEU A 395 6.96 -14.68 -13.95
N SER A 396 5.87 -15.32 -14.35
CA SER A 396 5.37 -15.35 -15.74
C SER A 396 4.37 -14.23 -16.05
N GLU A 397 4.70 -13.34 -17.01
CA GLU A 397 3.83 -12.22 -17.40
C GLU A 397 2.54 -12.74 -18.07
N GLN A 398 1.38 -12.31 -17.57
CA GLN A 398 0.07 -12.72 -18.10
C GLN A 398 -0.50 -11.67 -19.05
N TRP A 399 -0.37 -10.40 -18.68
CA TRP A 399 -0.72 -9.25 -19.53
C TRP A 399 -0.05 -7.97 -19.03
N LYS A 400 0.03 -7.00 -19.95
CA LYS A 400 0.42 -5.61 -19.72
C LYS A 400 -0.69 -4.68 -20.20
N ILE A 401 -1.05 -3.67 -19.40
CA ILE A 401 -1.86 -2.53 -19.83
C ILE A 401 -0.95 -1.31 -19.84
N ASP A 402 -0.82 -0.68 -21.00
CA ASP A 402 0.04 0.47 -21.26
C ASP A 402 -0.76 1.76 -21.06
N PHE A 403 -0.47 2.47 -19.98
CA PHE A 403 -1.29 3.60 -19.52
C PHE A 403 -1.13 4.86 -20.37
N TYR A 404 -0.07 4.94 -21.19
CA TYR A 404 0.10 6.00 -22.18
C TYR A 404 -0.71 5.71 -23.45
N LYS A 405 -0.71 4.46 -23.95
CA LYS A 405 -1.55 4.03 -25.09
C LYS A 405 -3.04 4.12 -24.77
N GLU A 406 -3.46 3.71 -23.57
CA GLU A 406 -4.84 3.84 -23.08
C GLU A 406 -5.21 5.28 -22.64
N LYS A 407 -4.26 6.24 -22.73
CA LYS A 407 -4.43 7.67 -22.39
C LYS A 407 -4.91 7.93 -20.95
N LEU A 408 -4.43 7.12 -20.01
CA LEU A 408 -4.85 7.16 -18.61
C LEU A 408 -3.99 8.11 -17.78
N GLY A 409 -2.67 8.05 -17.92
CA GLY A 409 -1.73 8.81 -17.06
C GLY A 409 -0.57 7.92 -16.60
N ARG A 410 -0.14 8.05 -15.34
CA ARG A 410 0.82 7.13 -14.71
C ARG A 410 0.16 6.34 -13.57
N PRO A 411 0.23 5.00 -13.54
CA PRO A 411 -0.36 4.19 -12.48
C PRO A 411 0.54 4.13 -11.25
N HIS A 412 -0.03 4.42 -10.07
CA HIS A 412 0.65 4.33 -8.77
C HIS A 412 0.09 3.16 -7.93
N HIS A 413 -0.68 3.42 -6.86
CA HIS A 413 -1.15 2.38 -5.93
C HIS A 413 -2.30 1.56 -6.54
N MET A 414 -2.35 0.27 -6.20
CA MET A 414 -3.41 -0.69 -6.56
C MET A 414 -4.23 -1.13 -5.33
N LYS A 415 -5.52 -1.41 -5.53
CA LYS A 415 -6.39 -2.07 -4.52
C LYS A 415 -7.36 -3.04 -5.18
N PHE A 416 -7.52 -4.22 -4.59
CA PHE A 416 -8.35 -5.29 -5.16
C PHE A 416 -9.78 -5.28 -4.63
N SER A 417 -10.75 -5.49 -5.52
CA SER A 417 -12.15 -5.72 -5.17
C SER A 417 -12.71 -6.98 -5.85
N ALA A 418 -13.84 -7.46 -5.34
CA ALA A 418 -14.60 -8.57 -5.90
C ALA A 418 -16.05 -8.12 -6.14
N LYS A 419 -16.76 -8.80 -7.03
CA LYS A 419 -18.20 -8.59 -7.22
C LYS A 419 -18.94 -8.78 -5.88
N PRO A 420 -20.01 -8.02 -5.59
CA PRO A 420 -20.84 -8.29 -4.43
C PRO A 420 -21.32 -9.75 -4.45
N ALA A 421 -21.19 -10.46 -3.33
CA ALA A 421 -21.74 -11.81 -3.22
C ALA A 421 -23.26 -11.75 -3.49
N PRO A 422 -23.83 -12.67 -4.30
CA PRO A 422 -25.24 -12.64 -4.63
C PRO A 422 -26.07 -12.72 -3.34
N ASN A 423 -26.98 -11.76 -3.16
CA ASN A 423 -27.71 -11.57 -1.91
C ASN A 423 -28.51 -12.83 -1.53
N VAL A 424 -28.04 -13.55 -0.50
CA VAL A 424 -28.74 -14.73 0.07
C VAL A 424 -30.13 -14.37 0.61
N ALA A 425 -30.43 -13.08 0.77
CA ALA A 425 -31.76 -12.54 1.07
C ALA A 425 -32.82 -12.82 -0.02
N SER A 426 -32.44 -13.17 -1.26
CA SER A 426 -33.39 -13.55 -2.33
C SER A 426 -33.65 -15.06 -2.42
N LEU A 427 -33.36 -15.82 -1.36
CA LEU A 427 -33.62 -17.25 -1.23
C LEU A 427 -34.42 -17.57 0.05
N ARG A 428 -35.53 -16.84 0.23
CA ARG A 428 -36.54 -17.05 1.27
C ARG A 428 -37.95 -16.94 0.67
#